data_AF-A0A420S485-F1
#
_entry.id   AF-A0A420S485-F1
#
_cell.length_a   1.000
_cell.length_b   1.000
_cell.length_c   1.000
_cell.angle_alpha   90.00
_cell.angle_beta   90.00
_cell.angle_gamma   90.00
#
_symmetry.space_group_name_H-M   'P 1'
#
loop_
_entity.id
_entity.type
_entity.pdbx_description
1 polymer ?
#
loop_
_entity_poly.entity_id
_entity_poly.type
_entity_poly.pdbx_seq_one_letter_code
_entity_poly.pdbx_strand_id
1 'polypeptide(L)'
;MRSLQEFAETMREAKKARRLTVNELATRTGLSAQSVRHVLEGATAPRLTNAMALAQELGFELMLVPREAAQSLVQRQHAGRTVVSAHIEWVRDNRGLEAAFREACSAVRKREAEVNDWWESRFFVLRVLENGSKKLWPTTEGHVSRAYDLQDCDEDVPEFFYCDEDGQLYPVTVGQQSRCNTDVEAPFVYAASDIVANGKVVGQVIYTDH
;
A
#
# COMPACT_ATOMS: atom_id res chain seq x y z
N MET A 1 6.61 6.28 -21.02
CA MET A 1 7.99 5.91 -20.62
C MET A 1 8.46 7.00 -19.70
N ARG A 2 9.11 6.67 -18.58
CA ARG A 2 9.65 7.73 -17.73
C ARG A 2 10.72 8.49 -18.48
N SER A 3 10.66 9.81 -18.44
CA SER A 3 11.54 10.69 -19.22
C SER A 3 12.74 11.16 -18.40
N LEU A 4 13.77 11.64 -19.10
CA LEU A 4 14.88 12.36 -18.46
C LEU A 4 14.38 13.58 -17.66
N GLN A 5 13.30 14.20 -18.13
CA GLN A 5 12.68 15.35 -17.47
C GLN A 5 12.07 14.97 -16.12
N GLU A 6 11.34 13.85 -16.05
CA GLU A 6 10.77 13.33 -14.79
C GLU A 6 11.87 12.99 -13.78
N PHE A 7 12.98 12.42 -14.25
CA PHE A 7 14.15 12.18 -13.40
C PHE A 7 14.70 13.50 -12.85
N ALA A 8 14.92 14.50 -13.71
CA ALA A 8 15.44 15.81 -13.30
C ALA A 8 14.52 16.52 -12.31
N GLU A 9 13.20 16.46 -12.52
CA GLU A 9 12.18 17.00 -11.61
C GLU A 9 12.24 16.34 -10.24
N THR A 10 12.25 15.00 -10.19
CA THR A 10 12.35 14.23 -8.93
C THR A 10 13.59 14.66 -8.13
N MET A 11 14.73 14.81 -8.80
CA MET A 11 15.99 15.19 -8.16
C MET A 11 15.95 16.66 -7.68
N ARG A 12 15.31 17.55 -8.43
CA ARG A 12 15.16 18.97 -8.07
C ARG A 12 14.26 19.15 -6.86
N GLU A 13 13.16 18.41 -6.80
CA GLU A 13 12.24 18.41 -5.65
C GLU A 13 12.94 17.90 -4.39
N ALA A 14 13.68 16.80 -4.48
CA ALA A 14 14.43 16.27 -3.34
C ALA A 14 15.54 17.22 -2.86
N LYS A 15 16.25 17.87 -3.80
CA LYS A 15 17.22 18.92 -3.45
C LYS A 15 16.56 20.05 -2.68
N LYS A 16 15.38 20.49 -3.12
CA LYS A 16 14.59 21.55 -2.45
C LYS A 16 14.13 21.11 -1.06
N ALA A 17 13.64 19.87 -0.91
CA ALA A 17 13.22 19.31 0.37
C ALA A 17 14.36 19.28 1.40
N ARG A 18 15.58 18.97 0.94
CA ARG A 18 16.80 18.95 1.77
C ARG A 18 17.48 20.30 1.92
N ARG A 19 16.96 21.36 1.28
CA ARG A 19 17.54 22.72 1.28
C ARG A 19 19.01 22.78 0.83
N LEU A 20 19.41 21.89 -0.08
CA LEU A 20 20.77 21.86 -0.60
C LEU A 20 20.94 22.80 -1.80
N THR A 21 22.07 23.47 -1.85
CA THR A 21 22.51 24.24 -3.02
C THR A 21 23.19 23.34 -4.05
N VAL A 22 23.31 23.82 -5.29
CA VAL A 22 24.02 23.09 -6.36
C VAL A 22 25.49 22.91 -6.02
N ASN A 23 26.12 23.89 -5.38
CA ASN A 23 27.53 23.84 -5.01
C ASN A 23 27.78 22.81 -3.90
N GLU A 24 26.93 22.75 -2.89
CA GLU A 24 27.03 21.73 -1.85
C GLU A 24 26.87 20.32 -2.43
N LEU A 25 25.92 20.14 -3.35
CA LEU A 25 25.70 18.85 -3.99
C LEU A 25 26.88 18.46 -4.89
N ALA A 26 27.47 19.41 -5.60
CA ALA A 26 28.68 19.23 -6.40
C ALA A 26 29.86 18.79 -5.52
N THR A 27 30.09 19.48 -4.40
CA THR A 27 31.15 19.12 -3.44
C THR A 27 30.95 17.71 -2.87
N ARG A 28 29.73 17.35 -2.49
CA ARG A 28 29.45 16.04 -1.87
C ARG A 28 29.51 14.88 -2.87
N THR A 29 29.08 15.10 -4.11
CA THR A 29 29.11 14.07 -5.16
C THR A 29 30.45 13.99 -5.90
N GLY A 30 31.35 14.95 -5.71
CA GLY A 30 32.58 15.08 -6.49
C GLY A 30 32.34 15.50 -7.96
N LEU A 31 31.12 15.95 -8.29
CA LEU A 31 30.76 16.43 -9.63
C LEU A 31 31.03 17.94 -9.78
N SER A 32 31.14 18.43 -11.01
CA SER A 32 31.18 19.88 -11.23
C SER A 32 29.79 20.51 -11.03
N ALA A 33 29.74 21.72 -10.50
CA ALA A 33 28.47 22.45 -10.31
C ALA A 33 27.67 22.60 -11.61
N GLN A 34 28.35 22.75 -12.75
CA GLN A 34 27.71 22.78 -14.06
C GLN A 34 27.08 21.44 -14.43
N SER A 35 27.77 20.31 -14.18
CA SER A 35 27.22 18.98 -14.42
C SER A 35 26.00 18.72 -13.56
N VAL A 36 26.05 19.07 -12.27
CA VAL A 36 24.89 18.96 -11.37
C VAL A 36 23.73 19.80 -11.88
N ARG A 37 23.99 21.04 -12.32
CA ARG A 37 22.95 21.93 -12.87
C ARG A 37 22.29 21.33 -14.11
N HIS A 38 23.06 20.89 -15.10
CA HIS A 38 22.52 20.31 -16.33
C HIS A 38 21.69 19.05 -16.08
N VAL A 39 22.08 18.22 -15.10
CA VAL A 39 21.29 17.05 -14.70
C VAL A 39 19.98 17.46 -14.04
N LEU A 40 20.02 18.44 -13.12
CA LEU A 40 18.82 18.95 -12.45
C LEU A 40 17.88 19.74 -13.36
N GLU A 41 18.37 20.24 -14.49
CA GLU A 41 17.58 20.91 -15.53
C GLU A 41 17.03 19.92 -16.58
N GLY A 42 17.51 18.66 -16.59
CA GLY A 42 17.18 17.68 -17.62
C GLY A 42 17.88 17.96 -18.96
N ALA A 43 18.83 18.89 -19.00
CA ALA A 43 19.53 19.31 -20.21
C ALA A 43 20.51 18.25 -20.74
N THR A 44 20.98 17.35 -19.87
CA THR A 44 21.90 16.27 -20.26
C THR A 44 21.54 14.97 -19.54
N ALA A 45 21.61 13.84 -20.25
CA ALA A 45 21.51 12.53 -19.64
C ALA A 45 22.76 12.27 -18.78
N PRO A 46 22.64 12.14 -17.44
CA PRO A 46 23.79 11.78 -16.61
C PRO A 46 24.27 10.38 -16.97
N ARG A 47 25.59 10.16 -16.89
CA ARG A 47 26.11 8.79 -16.78
C ARG A 47 25.50 8.13 -15.55
N LEU A 48 25.26 6.82 -15.63
CA LEU A 48 24.62 6.07 -14.54
C LEU A 48 25.33 6.30 -13.19
N THR A 49 26.66 6.31 -13.17
CA THR A 49 27.46 6.58 -11.97
C THR A 49 27.14 7.94 -11.33
N ASN A 50 26.95 8.99 -12.15
CA ASN A 50 26.64 10.33 -11.67
C ASN A 50 25.18 10.41 -11.20
N ALA A 51 24.27 9.72 -11.89
CA ALA A 51 22.88 9.61 -11.48
C ALA A 51 22.77 8.93 -10.11
N MET A 52 23.51 7.84 -9.90
CA MET A 52 23.58 7.11 -8.62
C MET A 52 24.18 7.99 -7.52
N ALA A 53 25.29 8.68 -7.77
CA ALA A 53 25.92 9.56 -6.78
C ALA A 53 24.98 10.69 -6.34
N LEU A 54 24.31 11.35 -7.29
CA LEU A 54 23.31 12.37 -7.00
C LEU A 54 22.11 11.79 -6.25
N ALA A 55 21.62 10.61 -6.65
CA ALA A 55 20.49 9.96 -6.00
C ALA A 55 20.80 9.66 -4.53
N GLN A 56 21.97 9.08 -4.27
CA GLN A 56 22.43 8.75 -2.92
C GLN A 56 22.49 9.99 -2.01
N GLU A 57 23.11 11.08 -2.47
CA GLU A 57 23.18 12.34 -1.70
C GLU A 57 21.80 12.96 -1.43
N LEU A 58 20.86 12.76 -2.36
CA LEU A 58 19.49 13.20 -2.24
C LEU A 58 18.59 12.21 -1.47
N GLY A 59 19.14 11.09 -0.99
CA GLY A 59 18.44 10.09 -0.19
C GLY A 59 17.59 9.12 -1.00
N PHE A 60 17.97 8.88 -2.25
CA PHE A 60 17.35 7.90 -3.12
C PHE A 60 18.28 6.73 -3.40
N GLU A 61 17.65 5.59 -3.67
CA GLU A 61 18.30 4.42 -4.23
C GLU A 61 17.73 4.14 -5.62
N LEU A 62 18.61 3.81 -6.57
CA LEU A 62 18.25 3.63 -7.97
C LEU A 62 18.11 2.13 -8.25
N MET A 63 16.88 1.68 -8.52
CA MET A 63 16.57 0.28 -8.78
C MET A 63 16.03 0.10 -10.19
N LEU A 64 16.41 -1.01 -10.82
CA LEU A 64 15.76 -1.49 -12.04
C LEU A 64 14.57 -2.35 -11.65
N VAL A 65 13.41 -2.03 -12.19
CA VAL A 65 12.17 -2.75 -11.95
C VAL A 65 11.52 -3.12 -13.28
N PRO A 66 10.85 -4.30 -13.37
CA PRO A 66 9.97 -4.60 -14.50
C PRO A 66 8.93 -3.50 -14.70
N ARG A 67 8.56 -3.23 -15.96
CA ARG A 67 7.67 -2.09 -16.30
C ARG A 67 6.30 -2.24 -15.66
N GLU A 68 5.83 -3.47 -15.51
CA GLU A 68 4.56 -3.85 -14.90
C GLU A 68 4.59 -3.60 -13.37
N ALA A 69 5.73 -3.86 -12.73
CA ALA A 69 5.95 -3.57 -11.32
C ALA A 69 6.05 -2.06 -11.05
N ALA A 70 6.61 -1.28 -11.98
CA ALA A 70 6.72 0.17 -11.84
C ALA A 70 5.36 0.88 -11.76
N GLN A 71 4.36 0.43 -12.53
CA GLN A 71 3.01 1.02 -12.50
C GLN A 71 2.31 0.80 -11.16
N SER A 72 2.45 -0.40 -10.60
CA SER A 72 1.83 -0.76 -9.33
C SER A 72 2.48 -0.04 -8.14
N LEU A 73 3.78 0.26 -8.18
CA LEU A 73 4.45 1.12 -7.20
C LEU A 73 3.95 2.57 -7.23
N VAL A 74 3.74 3.12 -8.42
CA VAL A 74 3.27 4.51 -8.61
C VAL A 74 1.79 4.66 -8.22
N GLN A 75 0.94 3.72 -8.62
CA GLN A 75 -0.49 3.74 -8.25
C GLN A 75 -0.69 3.71 -6.73
N ARG A 76 0.13 2.96 -5.99
CA ARG A 76 0.09 2.93 -4.52
C ARG A 76 0.47 4.28 -3.89
N GLN A 77 1.35 5.06 -4.52
CA GLN A 77 1.72 6.39 -4.03
C GLN A 77 0.62 7.43 -4.27
N HIS A 78 -0.13 7.35 -5.38
CA HIS A 78 -1.17 8.33 -5.70
C HIS A 78 -2.51 8.03 -5.02
N ALA A 79 -2.96 6.77 -4.99
CA ALA A 79 -4.25 6.40 -4.40
C ALA A 79 -4.32 6.71 -2.89
N GLY A 80 -3.18 6.71 -2.20
CA GLY A 80 -3.10 7.07 -0.78
C GLY A 80 -3.11 8.56 -0.47
N ARG A 81 -2.79 9.43 -1.44
CA ARG A 81 -2.58 10.86 -1.18
C ARG A 81 -3.88 11.66 -1.25
N THR A 82 -4.81 11.31 -2.14
CA THR A 82 -5.89 12.23 -2.54
C THR A 82 -7.03 12.34 -1.52
N VAL A 83 -7.43 11.25 -0.85
CA VAL A 83 -8.58 11.28 0.07
C VAL A 83 -8.18 11.80 1.46
N VAL A 84 -7.01 11.38 1.93
CA VAL A 84 -6.47 11.80 3.23
C VAL A 84 -6.06 13.28 3.21
N SER A 85 -5.58 13.80 2.06
CA SER A 85 -5.23 15.23 1.96
C SER A 85 -6.43 16.15 2.07
N ALA A 86 -7.56 15.82 1.42
CA ALA A 86 -8.76 16.67 1.45
C ALA A 86 -9.35 16.80 2.86
N HIS A 87 -9.38 15.72 3.65
CA HIS A 87 -9.83 15.78 5.04
C HIS A 87 -8.86 16.60 5.92
N ILE A 88 -7.55 16.37 5.79
CA ILE A 88 -6.53 17.11 6.56
C ILE A 88 -6.57 18.61 6.22
N GLU A 89 -6.78 18.97 4.95
CA GLU A 89 -6.96 20.35 4.50
C GLU A 89 -8.20 20.98 5.13
N TRP A 90 -9.34 20.27 5.14
CA TRP A 90 -10.54 20.73 5.82
C TRP A 90 -10.30 20.93 7.33
N VAL A 91 -9.63 19.98 8.00
CA VAL A 91 -9.31 20.10 9.44
C VAL A 91 -8.41 21.30 9.69
N ARG A 92 -7.42 21.56 8.82
CA ARG A 92 -6.57 22.75 8.93
C ARG A 92 -7.39 24.03 8.87
N ASP A 93 -8.29 24.12 7.90
CA ASP A 93 -9.06 25.33 7.62
C ASP A 93 -10.14 25.59 8.69
N ASN A 94 -10.66 24.55 9.35
CA ASN A 94 -11.76 24.66 10.31
C ASN A 94 -11.36 24.48 11.78
N ARG A 95 -10.26 23.78 12.05
CA ARG A 95 -9.81 23.41 13.42
C ARG A 95 -8.37 23.80 13.72
N GLY A 96 -7.70 24.44 12.75
CA GLY A 96 -6.35 24.97 12.91
C GLY A 96 -5.23 23.96 12.66
N LEU A 97 -4.01 24.49 12.61
CA LEU A 97 -2.82 23.76 12.17
C LEU A 97 -2.47 22.57 13.09
N GLU A 98 -2.63 22.74 14.40
CA GLU A 98 -2.27 21.70 15.37
C GLU A 98 -3.20 20.48 15.28
N ALA A 99 -4.50 20.70 15.10
CA ALA A 99 -5.47 19.62 14.89
C ALA A 99 -5.18 18.87 13.59
N ALA A 100 -4.88 19.60 12.50
CA ALA A 100 -4.52 19.00 11.22
C ALA A 100 -3.23 18.17 11.30
N PHE A 101 -2.24 18.64 12.05
CA PHE A 101 -0.99 17.90 12.26
C PHE A 101 -1.21 16.59 13.02
N ARG A 102 -2.00 16.61 14.11
CA ARG A 102 -2.35 15.39 14.85
C ARG A 102 -3.10 14.39 13.98
N GLU A 103 -4.05 14.88 13.18
CA GLU A 103 -4.83 14.03 12.27
C GLU A 103 -3.93 13.40 11.20
N ALA A 104 -3.01 14.18 10.62
CA ALA A 104 -2.03 13.68 9.68
C ALA A 104 -1.13 12.59 10.28
N CYS A 105 -0.62 12.81 11.50
CA CYS A 105 0.18 11.81 12.21
C CYS A 105 -0.63 10.53 12.52
N SER A 106 -1.88 10.68 12.93
CA SER A 106 -2.79 9.55 13.17
C SER A 106 -3.01 8.73 11.90
N ALA A 107 -3.30 9.39 10.78
CA ALA A 107 -3.52 8.75 9.49
C ALA A 107 -2.26 7.99 9.00
N VAL A 108 -1.06 8.56 9.19
CA VAL A 108 0.21 7.89 8.86
C VAL A 108 0.39 6.64 9.72
N ARG A 109 0.22 6.75 11.04
CA ARG A 109 0.36 5.60 11.95
C ARG A 109 -0.63 4.49 11.66
N LYS A 110 -1.89 4.85 11.38
CA LYS A 110 -2.92 3.86 11.02
C LYS A 110 -2.54 3.12 9.74
N ARG A 111 -2.03 3.84 8.74
CA ARG A 111 -1.57 3.23 7.49
C ARG A 111 -0.34 2.34 7.69
N GLU A 112 0.61 2.72 8.54
CA GLU A 112 1.73 1.87 8.92
C GLU A 112 1.27 0.60 9.63
N ALA A 113 0.32 0.71 10.56
CA ALA A 113 -0.28 -0.43 11.24
C ALA A 113 -0.99 -1.38 10.26
N GLU A 114 -1.83 -0.87 9.36
CA GLU A 114 -2.51 -1.68 8.34
C GLU A 114 -1.51 -2.42 7.42
N VAL A 115 -0.41 -1.77 7.06
CA VAL A 115 0.64 -2.41 6.25
C VAL A 115 1.37 -3.50 7.04
N ASN A 116 1.67 -3.27 8.32
CA ASN A 116 2.29 -4.29 9.17
C ASN A 116 1.35 -5.49 9.36
N ASP A 117 0.06 -5.25 9.61
CA ASP A 117 -0.93 -6.33 9.72
C ASP A 117 -0.98 -7.18 8.43
N TRP A 118 -0.82 -6.58 7.25
CA TRP A 118 -0.73 -7.31 5.99
C TRP A 118 0.55 -8.13 5.85
N TRP A 119 1.67 -7.64 6.38
CA TRP A 119 2.94 -8.35 6.36
C TRP A 119 2.99 -9.51 7.35
N GLU A 120 2.32 -9.36 8.50
CA GLU A 120 2.22 -10.39 9.53
C GLU A 120 1.16 -11.43 9.17
N SER A 121 0.13 -11.03 8.41
CA SER A 121 -0.91 -11.92 7.95
C SER A 121 -0.42 -12.93 6.91
N ARG A 122 -0.89 -14.16 7.06
CA ARG A 122 -0.66 -15.28 6.14
C ARG A 122 -1.76 -15.43 5.10
N PHE A 123 -2.74 -14.52 5.07
CA PHE A 123 -3.87 -14.55 4.15
C PHE A 123 -3.60 -13.77 2.86
N PHE A 124 -4.14 -14.28 1.76
CA PHE A 124 -4.10 -13.66 0.44
C PHE A 124 -5.48 -13.68 -0.20
N VAL A 125 -5.80 -12.65 -0.98
CA VAL A 125 -6.97 -12.61 -1.85
C VAL A 125 -6.53 -12.71 -3.31
N LEU A 126 -7.21 -13.54 -4.08
CA LEU A 126 -7.04 -13.62 -5.52
C LEU A 126 -7.78 -12.47 -6.19
N ARG A 127 -7.05 -11.68 -6.97
CA ARG A 127 -7.64 -10.62 -7.80
C ARG A 127 -7.45 -10.95 -9.27
N VAL A 128 -8.51 -10.82 -10.04
CA VAL A 128 -8.46 -10.82 -11.50
C VAL A 128 -8.25 -9.38 -11.96
N LEU A 129 -7.15 -9.13 -12.66
CA LEU A 129 -6.83 -7.83 -13.21
C LEU A 129 -7.59 -7.59 -14.52
N GLU A 130 -7.67 -6.34 -14.99
CA GLU A 130 -8.39 -5.96 -16.22
C GLU A 130 -7.92 -6.73 -17.47
N ASN A 131 -6.65 -7.15 -17.48
CA ASN A 131 -6.07 -7.97 -18.55
C ASN A 131 -6.37 -9.48 -18.40
N GLY A 132 -7.23 -9.88 -17.47
CA GLY A 132 -7.57 -11.27 -17.15
C GLY A 132 -6.53 -12.03 -16.33
N SER A 133 -5.38 -11.43 -16.01
CA SER A 133 -4.36 -12.11 -15.21
C SER A 133 -4.77 -12.18 -13.73
N LYS A 134 -4.43 -13.31 -13.09
CA LYS A 134 -4.70 -13.58 -11.68
C LYS A 134 -3.49 -13.19 -10.84
N LYS A 135 -3.71 -12.46 -9.74
CA LYS A 135 -2.65 -12.07 -8.80
C LYS A 135 -3.12 -12.21 -7.35
N LEU A 136 -2.27 -12.81 -6.51
CA LEU A 136 -2.47 -12.84 -5.07
C LEU A 136 -2.04 -11.52 -4.44
N TRP A 137 -2.88 -11.00 -3.55
CA TRP A 137 -2.62 -9.79 -2.77
C TRP A 137 -2.70 -10.10 -1.28
N PRO A 138 -1.74 -9.62 -0.46
CA PRO A 138 -1.82 -9.76 0.99
C PRO A 138 -3.12 -9.19 1.52
N THR A 139 -3.70 -9.87 2.50
CA THR A 139 -4.93 -9.45 3.17
C THR A 139 -4.91 -9.92 4.63
N THR A 140 -5.93 -9.59 5.42
CA THR A 140 -6.02 -9.96 6.84
C THR A 140 -7.17 -10.92 7.11
N GLU A 141 -7.08 -11.66 8.22
CA GLU A 141 -8.20 -12.45 8.74
C GLU A 141 -9.49 -11.61 8.84
N GLY A 142 -9.41 -10.38 9.34
CA GLY A 142 -10.57 -9.49 9.45
C GLY A 142 -11.22 -9.14 8.11
N HIS A 143 -10.45 -9.06 7.02
CA HIS A 143 -11.02 -8.86 5.69
C HIS A 143 -11.69 -10.13 5.16
N VAL A 144 -11.10 -11.31 5.41
CA VAL A 144 -11.73 -12.60 5.11
C VAL A 144 -13.04 -12.73 5.89
N SER A 145 -13.02 -12.49 7.20
CA SER A 145 -14.20 -12.49 8.06
C SER A 145 -15.30 -11.59 7.51
N ARG A 146 -14.99 -10.33 7.17
CA ARG A 146 -15.99 -9.39 6.64
C ARG A 146 -16.59 -9.84 5.32
N ALA A 147 -15.79 -10.41 4.42
CA ALA A 147 -16.29 -10.89 3.14
C ALA A 147 -17.31 -12.03 3.32
N TYR A 148 -17.07 -12.93 4.27
CA TYR A 148 -18.00 -14.01 4.59
C TYR A 148 -19.19 -13.57 5.46
N ASP A 149 -19.03 -12.54 6.29
CA ASP A 149 -20.13 -11.90 7.05
C ASP A 149 -21.15 -11.29 6.08
N LEU A 150 -20.67 -10.62 5.03
CA LEU A 150 -21.50 -9.93 4.04
C LEU A 150 -21.96 -10.80 2.86
N GLN A 151 -21.66 -12.11 2.85
CA GLN A 151 -21.98 -12.98 1.71
C GLN A 151 -23.49 -13.04 1.40
N ASP A 152 -24.34 -12.83 2.42
CA ASP A 152 -25.80 -12.87 2.29
C ASP A 152 -26.37 -11.58 1.67
N CYS A 153 -25.53 -10.56 1.44
CA CYS A 153 -25.88 -9.30 0.79
C CYS A 153 -25.70 -9.32 -0.74
N ASP A 154 -25.74 -10.50 -1.39
CA ASP A 154 -25.53 -10.70 -2.84
C ASP A 154 -24.14 -10.21 -3.35
N GLU A 155 -23.13 -10.16 -2.47
CA GLU A 155 -21.73 -9.89 -2.88
C GLU A 155 -20.97 -11.20 -3.14
N ASP A 156 -20.37 -11.33 -4.32
CA ASP A 156 -19.49 -12.46 -4.64
C ASP A 156 -18.30 -12.49 -3.67
N VAL A 157 -18.20 -13.56 -2.88
CA VAL A 157 -17.06 -13.75 -1.98
C VAL A 157 -15.79 -14.01 -2.80
N PRO A 158 -14.73 -13.20 -2.65
CA PRO A 158 -13.47 -13.44 -3.36
C PRO A 158 -12.83 -14.79 -3.01
N GLU A 159 -12.02 -15.33 -3.91
CA GLU A 159 -11.19 -16.50 -3.59
C GLU A 159 -10.05 -16.09 -2.65
N PHE A 160 -10.03 -16.67 -1.44
CA PHE A 160 -8.98 -16.45 -0.44
C PHE A 160 -8.04 -17.65 -0.31
N PHE A 161 -6.80 -17.37 0.10
CA PHE A 161 -5.74 -18.35 0.32
C PHE A 161 -5.02 -18.09 1.64
N TYR A 162 -4.53 -19.16 2.27
CA TYR A 162 -3.69 -19.11 3.45
C TYR A 162 -2.34 -19.76 3.15
N CYS A 163 -1.26 -19.10 3.57
CA CYS A 163 0.11 -19.57 3.43
C CYS A 163 0.61 -20.15 4.76
N ASP A 164 0.87 -21.45 4.80
CA ASP A 164 1.36 -22.11 6.02
C ASP A 164 2.84 -21.83 6.30
N GLU A 165 3.34 -22.35 7.42
CA GLU A 165 4.72 -22.09 7.89
C GLU A 165 5.80 -22.52 6.89
N ASP A 166 5.48 -23.53 6.07
CA ASP A 166 6.36 -24.07 5.04
C ASP A 166 6.26 -23.30 3.71
N GLY A 167 5.40 -22.28 3.64
CA GLY A 167 5.20 -21.45 2.46
C GLY A 167 4.21 -22.02 1.45
N GLN A 168 3.46 -23.05 1.83
CA GLN A 168 2.49 -23.70 0.96
C GLN A 168 1.13 -22.98 1.03
N LEU A 169 0.55 -22.72 -0.14
CA LEU A 169 -0.73 -22.05 -0.27
C LEU A 169 -1.89 -23.05 -0.29
N TYR A 170 -2.93 -22.74 0.48
CA TYR A 170 -4.17 -23.51 0.55
C TYR A 170 -5.37 -22.60 0.35
N PRO A 171 -6.40 -23.04 -0.37
CA PRO A 171 -7.64 -22.30 -0.45
C PRO A 171 -8.26 -22.20 0.94
N VAL A 172 -8.82 -21.02 1.24
CA VAL A 172 -9.58 -20.78 2.45
C VAL A 172 -11.02 -21.18 2.22
N THR A 173 -11.57 -21.84 3.23
CA THR A 173 -12.98 -22.21 3.33
C THR A 173 -13.50 -21.78 4.70
N VAL A 174 -14.81 -21.71 4.88
CA VAL A 174 -15.42 -21.43 6.17
C VAL A 174 -16.20 -22.66 6.63
N GLY A 175 -16.13 -22.96 7.93
CA GLY A 175 -16.86 -24.03 8.57
C GLY A 175 -18.37 -23.86 8.46
N GLN A 176 -19.11 -24.90 8.84
CA GLN A 176 -20.57 -24.89 8.78
C GLN A 176 -21.13 -23.76 9.66
N GLN A 177 -21.83 -22.83 9.03
CA GLN A 177 -22.51 -21.74 9.72
C GLN A 177 -23.75 -22.29 10.43
N SER A 178 -23.81 -22.09 11.75
CA SER A 178 -24.97 -22.47 12.56
C SER A 178 -25.70 -21.21 12.95
N ARG A 179 -27.02 -21.16 12.74
CA ARG A 179 -27.84 -20.04 13.22
C ARG A 179 -27.75 -19.99 14.75
N CYS A 180 -27.61 -18.80 15.33
CA CYS A 180 -27.83 -18.68 16.76
C CYS A 180 -29.30 -19.01 17.01
N ASN A 181 -29.56 -19.84 18.02
CA ASN A 181 -30.90 -20.35 18.31
C ASN A 181 -31.78 -19.21 18.89
N THR A 182 -32.28 -18.35 18.01
CA THR A 182 -33.28 -17.33 18.34
C THR A 182 -34.58 -17.71 17.67
N ASP A 183 -35.70 -17.65 18.40
CA ASP A 183 -37.06 -17.90 17.88
C ASP A 183 -37.52 -16.85 16.83
N VAL A 184 -36.60 -16.00 16.39
CA VAL A 184 -36.79 -14.95 15.40
C VAL A 184 -36.06 -15.37 14.13
N GLU A 185 -36.81 -15.56 13.05
CA GLU A 185 -36.26 -15.76 11.72
C GLU A 185 -35.71 -14.41 11.23
N ALA A 186 -34.44 -14.16 11.55
CA ALA A 186 -33.70 -12.98 11.12
C ALA A 186 -32.56 -13.40 10.18
N PRO A 187 -32.36 -12.71 9.04
CA PRO A 187 -31.36 -13.09 8.04
C PRO A 187 -29.90 -12.93 8.52
N PHE A 188 -29.65 -12.28 9.67
CA PHE A 188 -28.31 -11.86 10.11
C PHE A 188 -27.80 -12.55 11.39
N VAL A 189 -28.42 -13.65 11.83
CA VAL A 189 -28.14 -14.25 13.15
C VAL A 189 -27.37 -15.57 13.00
N TYR A 190 -26.07 -15.47 12.72
CA TYR A 190 -25.15 -16.61 12.70
C TYR A 190 -24.15 -16.56 13.85
N ALA A 191 -23.82 -17.73 14.41
CA ALA A 191 -22.72 -17.85 15.35
C ALA A 191 -21.40 -17.74 14.60
N ALA A 192 -20.34 -17.27 15.28
CA ALA A 192 -18.99 -17.24 14.71
C ALA A 192 -18.62 -18.59 14.05
N SER A 193 -17.95 -18.55 12.90
CA SER A 193 -17.58 -19.74 12.14
C SER A 193 -16.06 -19.84 11.97
N ASP A 194 -15.53 -21.06 11.92
CA ASP A 194 -14.09 -21.27 11.74
C ASP A 194 -13.66 -20.96 10.30
N ILE A 195 -12.57 -20.23 10.13
CA ILE A 195 -11.86 -20.12 8.86
C ILE A 195 -10.91 -21.30 8.77
N VAL A 196 -11.04 -22.11 7.73
CA VAL A 196 -10.34 -23.38 7.57
C VAL A 196 -9.46 -23.39 6.31
N ALA A 197 -8.21 -23.80 6.47
CA ALA A 197 -7.28 -24.04 5.37
C ALA A 197 -6.48 -25.33 5.66
N ASN A 198 -6.31 -26.18 4.65
CA ASN A 198 -5.65 -27.50 4.81
C ASN A 198 -6.21 -28.35 5.96
N GLY A 199 -7.53 -28.28 6.20
CA GLY A 199 -8.20 -29.00 7.30
C GLY A 199 -7.87 -28.50 8.71
N LYS A 200 -7.20 -27.35 8.84
CA LYS A 200 -6.88 -26.70 10.12
C LYS A 200 -7.65 -25.39 10.26
N VAL A 201 -8.05 -25.05 11.47
CA VAL A 201 -8.59 -23.73 11.80
C VAL A 201 -7.44 -22.73 11.78
N VAL A 202 -7.57 -21.68 10.97
CA VAL A 202 -6.57 -20.63 10.76
C VAL A 202 -7.08 -19.23 11.09
N GLY A 203 -8.34 -19.12 11.53
CA GLY A 203 -8.98 -17.87 11.94
C GLY A 203 -10.45 -18.08 12.25
N GLN A 204 -11.17 -17.00 12.49
CA GLN A 204 -12.62 -17.02 12.75
C GLN A 204 -13.35 -15.91 11.99
N VAL A 205 -14.54 -16.24 11.51
CA VAL A 205 -15.52 -15.28 11.00
C VAL A 205 -16.32 -14.77 12.19
N ILE A 206 -16.23 -13.47 12.45
CA ILE A 206 -17.03 -12.75 13.43
C ILE A 206 -18.17 -12.07 12.67
N TYR A 207 -19.40 -12.50 12.93
CA TYR A 207 -20.59 -11.88 12.39
C TYR A 207 -20.90 -10.58 13.13
N THR A 208 -21.18 -9.51 12.41
CA THR A 208 -21.55 -8.22 12.99
C THR A 208 -23.00 -7.90 12.71
N ASP A 209 -23.75 -7.51 13.74
CA ASP A 209 -25.11 -6.98 13.58
C ASP A 209 -25.01 -5.67 12.77
N HIS A 210 -25.40 -5.72 11.49
CA HIS A 210 -25.44 -4.57 10.58
C HIS A 210 -26.79 -3.84 10.63
#